data_AF-A0A846D5X0-F1
#
_entry.id   AF-A0A846D5X0-F1
#
_cell.length_a   1.000
_cell.length_b   1.000
_cell.length_c   1.000
_cell.angle_alpha   90.00
_cell.angle_beta   90.00
_cell.angle_gamma   90.00
#
_symmetry.space_group_name_H-M   'P 1'
#
loop_
_entity.id
_entity.type
_entity.pdbx_description
1 polymer ?
#
loop_
_entity_poly.entity_id
_entity_poly.type
_entity_poly.pdbx_seq_one_letter_code
_entity_poly.pdbx_strand_id
1 'polypeptide(L)'
;SIFPAAIARKRTNWDNVPLLDVQQMYVEGSLESCIRVLIHVNTPKPQLEIFHAYLRQAKSLRPDWSLAQISTRASAAVSPHRC
;
A
#
# COMPACT_ATOMS: atom_id res chain seq x y z
N SER A 1 -22.71 -5.31 -0.31
CA SER A 1 -21.26 -5.30 -0.61
C SER A 1 -21.01 -4.44 -1.84
N ILE A 2 -19.82 -3.84 -1.99
CA ILE A 2 -19.46 -2.97 -3.12
C ILE A 2 -18.11 -3.39 -3.69
N PHE A 3 -17.94 -3.19 -5.00
CA PHE A 3 -16.71 -3.45 -5.74
C PHE A 3 -15.63 -2.38 -5.45
N PRO A 4 -14.41 -2.73 -5.00
CA PRO A 4 -13.36 -1.76 -4.74
C PRO A 4 -13.02 -0.86 -5.93
N ALA A 5 -12.97 -1.39 -7.15
CA ALA A 5 -12.75 -0.59 -8.35
C ALA A 5 -13.83 0.48 -8.57
N ALA A 6 -15.08 0.23 -8.18
CA ALA A 6 -16.16 1.23 -8.29
C ALA A 6 -15.95 2.44 -7.36
N ILE A 7 -15.26 2.23 -6.22
CA ILE A 7 -14.84 3.33 -5.35
C ILE A 7 -13.67 4.09 -5.98
N ALA A 8 -12.68 3.37 -6.52
CA ALA A 8 -11.51 3.99 -7.15
C ALA A 8 -11.87 4.88 -8.35
N ARG A 9 -12.87 4.50 -9.18
CA ARG A 9 -13.37 5.32 -10.30
C ARG A 9 -13.87 6.71 -9.90
N LYS A 10 -14.29 6.89 -8.64
CA LYS A 10 -14.78 8.19 -8.14
C LYS A 10 -13.65 9.15 -7.77
N ARG A 11 -12.39 8.71 -7.82
CA ARG A 11 -11.25 9.59 -7.56
C ARG A 11 -11.03 10.54 -8.73
N THR A 12 -10.81 11.81 -8.38
CA THR A 12 -10.36 12.83 -9.33
C THR A 12 -9.10 12.35 -10.06
N ASN A 13 -9.08 12.53 -11.39
CA ASN A 13 -8.00 12.15 -12.30
C ASN A 13 -7.81 10.63 -12.50
N TRP A 14 -8.76 9.79 -12.10
CA TRP A 14 -8.71 8.34 -12.32
C TRP A 14 -9.67 7.86 -13.43
N ASP A 15 -10.25 8.79 -14.18
CA ASP A 15 -11.28 8.52 -15.20
C ASP A 15 -10.80 7.54 -16.29
N ASN A 16 -9.51 7.61 -16.65
CA ASN A 16 -8.90 6.77 -17.70
C ASN A 16 -7.99 5.66 -17.15
N VAL A 17 -7.97 5.43 -15.84
CA VAL A 17 -7.15 4.36 -15.24
C VAL A 17 -7.88 3.03 -15.42
N PRO A 18 -7.24 2.00 -16.04
CA PRO A 18 -7.83 0.67 -16.09
C PRO A 18 -7.86 0.07 -14.68
N LEU A 19 -9.03 -0.39 -14.24
CA LEU A 19 -9.26 -0.95 -12.91
C LEU A 19 -9.87 -2.34 -13.04
N LEU A 20 -9.33 -3.28 -12.27
CA LEU A 20 -9.77 -4.67 -12.20
C LEU A 20 -9.96 -5.06 -10.74
N ASP A 21 -11.09 -5.69 -10.44
CA ASP A 21 -11.30 -6.39 -9.18
C ASP A 21 -11.07 -7.89 -9.40
N VAL A 22 -10.31 -8.51 -8.50
CA VAL A 22 -10.09 -9.95 -8.47
C VAL A 22 -10.42 -10.49 -7.09
N GLN A 23 -11.02 -11.68 -7.04
CA GLN A 23 -11.24 -12.36 -5.78
C GLN A 23 -9.94 -13.05 -5.35
N GLN A 24 -9.49 -12.75 -4.14
CA GLN A 24 -8.41 -13.49 -3.52
C GLN A 24 -8.86 -14.93 -3.23
N MET A 25 -7.99 -15.90 -3.51
CA MET A 25 -8.16 -17.29 -3.09
C MET A 25 -8.47 -17.35 -1.59
N TYR A 26 -9.48 -18.14 -1.22
CA TYR A 26 -9.72 -18.47 0.17
C TYR A 26 -8.59 -19.35 0.71
N VAL A 27 -8.03 -18.94 1.84
CA VAL A 27 -7.04 -19.71 2.60
C VAL A 27 -7.51 -19.73 4.04
N GLU A 28 -7.56 -20.92 4.65
CA GLU A 28 -7.95 -21.07 6.05
C GLU A 28 -7.00 -20.26 6.96
N GLY A 29 -7.56 -19.56 7.94
CA GLY A 29 -6.81 -18.66 8.82
C GLY A 29 -6.30 -17.37 8.16
N SER A 30 -6.67 -17.10 6.90
CA SER A 30 -6.30 -15.83 6.24
C SER A 30 -7.06 -14.63 6.80
N LEU A 31 -6.47 -13.45 6.63
CA LEU A 31 -7.07 -12.22 7.12
C LEU A 31 -8.40 -11.92 6.43
N GLU A 32 -9.47 -11.95 7.21
CA GLU A 32 -10.83 -11.65 6.76
C GLU A 32 -11.00 -10.18 6.36
N SER A 33 -11.97 -9.92 5.47
CA SER A 33 -12.35 -8.57 5.04
C SER A 33 -11.17 -7.71 4.54
N CYS A 34 -10.16 -8.36 3.95
CA CYS A 34 -8.94 -7.70 3.50
C CYS A 34 -9.02 -7.32 2.01
N ILE A 35 -9.04 -6.02 1.71
CA ILE A 35 -8.86 -5.50 0.34
C ILE A 35 -7.37 -5.32 0.09
N ARG A 36 -6.88 -5.91 -1.01
CA ARG A 36 -5.50 -5.74 -1.50
C ARG A 36 -5.53 -4.94 -2.80
N VAL A 37 -4.54 -4.08 -2.98
CA VAL A 37 -4.42 -3.25 -4.18
C VAL A 37 -3.01 -3.42 -4.74
N LEU A 38 -2.94 -3.82 -6.01
CA LEU A 38 -1.72 -3.79 -6.80
C LEU A 38 -1.81 -2.61 -7.78
N ILE A 39 -0.81 -1.75 -7.77
CA ILE A 39 -0.75 -0.59 -8.67
C ILE A 39 0.51 -0.74 -9.53
N HIS A 40 0.31 -0.85 -10.84
CA HIS A 40 1.38 -0.65 -11.80
C HIS A 40 1.49 0.85 -12.07
N VAL A 41 2.67 1.41 -11.84
CA VAL A 41 2.94 2.83 -12.03
C VAL A 41 4.26 3.00 -12.78
N ASN A 42 4.24 3.83 -13.82
CA ASN A 42 5.47 4.27 -14.47
C ASN A 42 6.09 5.37 -13.61
N THR A 43 7.28 5.12 -13.08
CA THR A 43 7.97 6.06 -12.19
C THR A 43 9.47 5.94 -12.39
N PRO A 44 10.23 7.06 -12.35
CA PRO A 44 11.69 7.01 -12.36
C PRO A 44 12.27 6.60 -11.00
N LYS A 45 11.44 6.50 -9.95
CA LYS A 45 11.91 6.14 -8.60
C LYS A 45 12.41 4.69 -8.56
N PRO A 46 13.52 4.42 -7.86
CA PRO A 46 13.98 3.06 -7.64
C PRO A 46 13.00 2.28 -6.75
N GLN A 47 12.99 0.95 -6.91
CA GLN A 47 12.10 0.05 -6.18
C GLN A 47 12.16 0.22 -4.66
N LEU A 48 13.35 0.51 -4.11
CA LEU A 48 13.57 0.67 -2.67
C LEU A 48 12.88 1.92 -2.09
N GLU A 49 12.56 2.92 -2.91
CA GLU A 49 11.84 4.13 -2.49
C GLU A 49 10.32 3.96 -2.53
N ILE A 50 9.81 2.84 -3.06
CA ILE A 50 8.38 2.61 -3.17
C ILE A 50 7.82 2.24 -1.79
N PHE A 51 6.95 3.11 -1.26
CA PHE A 51 6.27 2.86 0.00
C PHE A 51 5.01 2.01 -0.21
N HIS A 52 5.02 0.81 0.35
CA HIS A 52 3.86 -0.08 0.35
C HIS A 52 3.07 0.06 1.65
N ALA A 53 1.82 0.52 1.56
CA ALA A 53 0.98 0.78 2.72
C ALA A 53 0.21 -0.48 3.16
N TYR A 54 0.46 -0.95 4.38
CA TYR A 54 -0.34 -1.97 5.05
C TYR A 54 -1.07 -1.32 6.24
N LEU A 55 -2.41 -1.33 6.18
CA LEU A 55 -3.25 -0.58 7.11
C LEU A 55 -4.06 -1.51 8.02
N ARG A 56 -4.43 -1.03 9.21
CA ARG A 56 -5.23 -1.79 10.19
C ARG A 56 -4.61 -3.18 10.44
N GLN A 57 -5.42 -4.24 10.41
CA GLN A 57 -4.97 -5.61 10.61
C GLN A 57 -4.07 -6.12 9.48
N ALA A 58 -4.06 -5.50 8.30
CA ALA A 58 -3.17 -5.92 7.22
C ALA A 58 -1.68 -5.67 7.53
N LYS A 59 -1.34 -4.87 8.56
CA LYS A 59 0.05 -4.70 9.02
C LYS A 59 0.75 -6.01 9.35
N SER A 60 0.01 -6.99 9.87
CA SER A 60 0.56 -8.31 10.20
C SER A 60 0.92 -9.16 8.98
N LEU A 61 0.46 -8.79 7.77
CA LEU A 61 0.79 -9.51 6.54
C LEU A 61 2.24 -9.31 6.10
N ARG A 62 2.88 -8.22 6.54
CA ARG A 62 4.30 -7.90 6.27
C ARG A 62 4.97 -7.36 7.54
N PRO A 63 5.23 -8.24 8.54
CA PRO A 63 5.85 -7.83 9.79
C PRO A 63 7.26 -7.27 9.58
N ASP A 64 7.95 -7.75 8.54
CA ASP A 64 9.27 -7.29 8.09
C ASP A 64 9.27 -5.81 7.64
N TRP A 65 8.17 -5.30 7.09
CA TRP A 65 8.06 -3.92 6.61
C TRP A 65 7.58 -2.94 7.68
N SER A 66 6.83 -3.43 8.67
CA SER A 66 6.40 -2.60 9.80
C SER A 66 7.60 -2.09 10.60
N LEU A 67 8.67 -2.90 10.72
CA LEU A 67 9.92 -2.51 11.39
C LEU A 67 10.78 -1.57 10.53
N ALA A 68 10.91 -1.85 9.24
CA ALA A 68 11.72 -1.04 8.32
C ALA A 68 11.17 0.39 8.15
N GLN A 69 9.86 0.58 8.09
CA GLN A 69 9.23 1.90 7.94
C GLN A 69 9.37 2.80 9.18
N ILE A 70 9.49 2.20 10.37
CA ILE A 70 9.79 2.94 11.61
C ILE A 70 11.23 3.48 11.55
N SER A 71 12.18 2.66 11.08
CA SER A 71 13.58 3.05 10.94
C SER A 71 13.76 4.21 9.95
N THR A 72 13.11 4.16 8.78
CA THR A 72 13.23 5.24 7.77
C THR A 72 12.62 6.56 8.23
N ARG A 73 11.50 6.51 8.98
CA ARG A 73 10.88 7.72 9.54
C ARG A 73 11.68 8.32 10.71
N ALA A 74 12.34 7.49 11.51
CA ALA A 74 13.25 7.94 12.55
C ALA A 74 14.49 8.65 11.97
N SER A 75 15.08 8.12 10.89
CA SER A 75 16.22 8.77 10.21
C SER A 75 15.84 10.06 9.49
N ALA A 76 14.63 10.18 8.93
CA ALA A 76 14.16 11.42 8.32
C ALA A 76 13.82 12.53 9.34
N ALA A 77 13.57 12.17 10.60
CA ALA A 77 13.28 13.12 11.68
C ALA A 77 14.55 13.69 12.37
N VAL A 78 15.71 13.07 12.16
CA VAL A 78 17.00 13.61 12.61
C VAL A 78 17.57 14.50 11.50
N SER A 79 17.08 15.73 11.42
CA SER A 79 17.77 16.76 10.63
C SER A 79 19.06 17.15 11.38
N PRO A 80 20.25 17.10 10.76
CA PRO A 80 21.45 17.59 11.42
C PRO A 80 21.28 19.10 11.61
N HIS A 81 21.30 19.55 12.87
CA HIS A 81 21.48 20.96 13.15
C HIS A 81 22.77 21.42 12.48
N ARG A 82 22.60 22.45 11.64
CA ARG A 82 23.60 23.11 10.85
C ARG A 82 24.54 23.86 11.81
N CYS A 83 25.79 23.43 11.90
CA CYS A 83 26.96 24.23 12.28
C CYS A 83 27.97 24.11 11.14
#